data_AF-A0AAV3XL93-F1
#
_entry.id   AF-A0AAV3XL93-F1
#
_cell.length_a   1.000
_cell.length_b   1.000
_cell.length_c   1.000
_cell.angle_alpha   90.00
_cell.angle_beta   90.00
_cell.angle_gamma   90.00
#
_symmetry.space_group_name_H-M   'P 1'
#
loop_
_entity.id
_entity.type
_entity.pdbx_description
1 polymer ?
#
loop_
_entity_poly.entity_id
_entity_poly.type
_entity_poly.pdbx_seq_one_letter_code
_entity_poly.pdbx_strand_id
1 'polypeptide(L)'
;MHAYVDKVPPLLQKVQSVGIDLGVKCFATLSDGSKIVAPHSLKKALTKLSKEQWYNRNKRLGNRSEGIKASNNALKYYQRLAKRHARIANIRRDFLQKTTTDISRNYYQIRIEDINVAGMIANQKLADAISSLGFYEFRRMLVYKATFFGTQLELVDRWFPSSKTCSCCGNVQPMPLTERVYRCGKCGISIERDLNAAQNLENAPTVRVRAASAEFTPVDQKEPTPLPETASFPSN
;
A
#
# COMPACT_ATOMS: atom_id res chain seq x y z
N MET A 1 -29.90 -15.44 16.18
CA MET A 1 -29.15 -14.87 17.32
C MET A 1 -27.71 -14.70 16.85
N HIS A 2 -27.40 -13.56 16.21
CA HIS A 2 -26.07 -13.30 15.66
C HIS A 2 -25.16 -12.91 16.82
N ALA A 3 -24.24 -13.80 17.18
CA ALA A 3 -23.19 -13.51 18.14
C ALA A 3 -22.44 -12.28 17.68
N TYR A 4 -22.54 -11.22 18.48
CA TYR A 4 -21.66 -10.07 18.44
C TYR A 4 -20.24 -10.64 18.42
N VAL A 5 -19.51 -10.42 17.32
CA VAL A 5 -18.06 -10.53 17.36
C VAL A 5 -17.64 -9.50 18.39
N ASP A 6 -17.23 -9.95 19.57
CA ASP A 6 -16.74 -9.10 20.63
C ASP A 6 -15.66 -8.21 20.02
N LYS A 7 -16.03 -6.96 19.74
CA LYS A 7 -15.06 -5.92 19.39
C LYS A 7 -14.08 -5.94 20.55
N VAL A 8 -12.80 -6.21 20.27
CA VAL A 8 -11.76 -6.04 21.26
C VAL A 8 -12.01 -4.66 21.87
N PRO A 9 -12.22 -4.55 23.20
CA PRO A 9 -12.52 -3.26 23.82
C PRO A 9 -11.44 -2.28 23.37
N PRO A 10 -11.79 -1.05 22.97
CA PRO A 10 -10.85 -0.11 22.38
C PRO A 10 -9.63 -0.05 23.30
N LEU A 11 -8.52 -0.59 22.80
CA LEU A 11 -7.26 -0.47 23.49
C LEU A 11 -7.03 1.02 23.58
N LEU A 12 -6.81 1.55 24.79
CA LEU A 12 -6.39 2.94 24.97
C LEU A 12 -5.11 3.10 24.13
N GLN A 13 -5.26 3.69 22.94
CA GLN A 13 -4.13 3.87 22.04
C GLN A 13 -3.15 4.82 22.74
N LYS A 14 -1.86 4.49 22.66
CA LYS A 14 -0.82 5.20 23.40
C LYS A 14 -0.65 6.65 22.92
N VAL A 15 -0.97 6.90 21.66
CA VAL A 15 -0.75 8.19 20.99
C VAL A 15 -2.06 8.65 20.35
N GLN A 16 -2.33 9.95 20.50
CA GLN A 16 -3.60 10.56 20.07
C GLN A 16 -3.76 10.57 18.55
N SER A 17 -2.73 10.98 17.81
CA SER A 17 -2.81 11.16 16.36
C SER A 17 -1.47 10.87 15.69
N VAL A 18 -1.52 10.59 14.38
CA VAL A 18 -0.33 10.53 13.53
C VAL A 18 -0.69 10.86 12.09
N GLY A 19 0.19 11.59 11.41
CA GLY A 19 0.17 11.77 9.97
C GLY A 19 1.17 10.83 9.31
N ILE A 20 0.81 10.22 8.19
CA ILE A 20 1.65 9.25 7.48
C ILE A 20 1.84 9.68 6.03
N ASP A 21 3.06 10.07 5.68
CA ASP A 21 3.49 10.33 4.32
C ASP A 21 4.06 9.04 3.69
N LEU A 22 3.50 8.58 2.57
CA LEU A 22 3.91 7.34 1.90
C LEU A 22 4.91 7.61 0.79
N GLY A 23 5.99 6.85 0.76
CA GLY A 23 7.09 7.07 -0.17
C GLY A 23 7.64 5.80 -0.81
N VAL A 24 8.33 5.97 -1.94
CA VAL A 24 9.00 4.85 -2.62
C VAL A 24 10.36 4.52 -1.99
N LYS A 25 11.09 5.55 -1.51
CA LYS A 25 12.42 5.38 -0.91
C LYS A 25 12.33 4.92 0.55
N CYS A 26 11.48 5.59 1.32
CA CYS A 26 11.04 5.18 2.65
C CYS A 26 9.56 4.85 2.51
N PHE A 27 9.12 3.67 2.96
CA PHE A 27 7.75 3.21 2.73
C PHE A 27 6.74 4.17 3.36
N ALA A 28 7.02 4.61 4.60
CA ALA A 28 6.23 5.62 5.27
C ALA A 28 7.09 6.46 6.23
N THR A 29 6.86 7.76 6.28
CA THR A 29 7.38 8.68 7.30
C THR A 29 6.21 9.14 8.17
N LEU A 30 6.36 9.02 9.49
CA LEU A 30 5.34 9.41 10.47
C LEU A 30 5.65 10.80 11.03
N SER A 31 4.63 11.50 11.50
CA SER A 31 4.75 12.86 12.04
C SER A 31 5.54 12.96 13.35
N ASP A 32 5.71 11.84 14.04
CA ASP A 32 6.59 11.67 15.22
C ASP A 32 8.08 11.53 14.85
N GLY A 33 8.43 11.48 13.56
CA GLY A 33 9.78 11.28 13.06
C GLY A 33 10.14 9.82 12.77
N SER A 34 9.28 8.86 13.11
CA SER A 34 9.48 7.44 12.85
C SER A 34 9.49 7.15 11.35
N LYS A 35 10.34 6.22 10.92
CA LYS A 35 10.50 5.81 9.52
C LYS A 35 10.25 4.33 9.35
N ILE A 36 9.34 4.00 8.44
CA ILE A 36 9.00 2.63 8.08
C ILE A 36 9.65 2.33 6.73
N VAL A 37 10.51 1.33 6.71
CA VAL A 37 11.24 0.93 5.50
C VAL A 37 10.77 -0.46 5.07
N ALA A 38 10.60 -0.65 3.76
CA ALA A 38 10.29 -1.96 3.23
C ALA A 38 11.42 -2.97 3.54
N PRO A 39 11.09 -4.25 3.82
CA PRO A 39 12.11 -5.22 4.21
C PRO A 39 13.19 -5.38 3.14
N HIS A 40 14.45 -5.47 3.56
CA HIS A 40 15.56 -5.72 2.64
C HIS A 40 15.37 -7.03 1.83
N SER A 41 14.70 -8.02 2.43
CA SER A 41 14.33 -9.28 1.77
C SER A 41 13.42 -9.09 0.56
N LEU A 42 12.50 -8.10 0.60
CA LEU A 42 11.63 -7.74 -0.52
C LEU A 42 12.46 -7.18 -1.68
N LYS A 43 13.33 -6.21 -1.40
CA LYS A 43 14.23 -5.63 -2.40
C LYS A 43 15.10 -6.70 -3.07
N LYS A 44 15.73 -7.57 -2.27
CA LYS A 44 16.55 -8.69 -2.78
C LYS A 44 15.74 -9.65 -3.66
N ALA A 45 14.50 -9.97 -3.27
CA ALA A 45 13.63 -10.85 -4.03
C ALA A 45 13.21 -10.23 -5.38
N LEU A 46 12.86 -8.94 -5.39
CA LEU A 46 12.53 -8.18 -6.60
C LEU A 46 13.72 -8.10 -7.56
N THR A 47 14.91 -7.72 -7.08
CA THR A 47 16.13 -7.70 -7.91
C THR A 47 16.40 -9.06 -8.55
N LYS A 48 16.20 -10.15 -7.79
CA LYS A 48 16.39 -11.51 -8.30
C LYS A 48 15.37 -11.86 -9.37
N LEU A 49 14.09 -11.52 -9.16
CA LEU A 49 13.02 -11.73 -10.14
C LEU A 49 13.33 -10.97 -11.44
N SER A 50 13.67 -9.69 -11.36
CA SER A 50 13.98 -8.87 -12.55
C SER A 50 15.15 -9.44 -13.35
N LYS A 51 16.21 -9.89 -12.67
CA LYS A 51 17.34 -10.57 -13.33
C LYS A 51 16.90 -11.87 -14.01
N GLU A 52 16.18 -12.75 -13.29
CA GLU A 52 15.70 -14.02 -13.84
C GLU A 52 14.81 -13.81 -15.08
N GLN A 53 13.91 -12.81 -15.05
CA GLN A 53 13.06 -12.44 -16.19
C GLN A 53 13.87 -11.86 -17.36
N TRP A 54 14.86 -11.01 -17.09
CA TRP A 54 15.73 -10.44 -18.13
C TRP A 54 16.51 -11.53 -18.87
N TYR A 55 17.17 -12.45 -18.15
CA TYR A 55 17.92 -13.56 -18.74
C TYR A 55 17.03 -14.51 -19.56
N ASN A 56 15.74 -14.61 -19.24
CA ASN A 56 14.80 -15.53 -19.87
C ASN A 56 13.74 -14.80 -20.71
N ARG A 57 13.96 -13.54 -21.11
CA ARG A 57 12.95 -12.71 -21.81
C ARG A 57 12.45 -13.31 -23.13
N ASN A 58 13.28 -14.12 -23.79
CA ASN A 58 12.93 -14.78 -25.05
C ASN A 58 12.28 -16.16 -24.83
N LYS A 59 12.16 -16.62 -23.57
CA LYS A 59 11.59 -17.93 -23.25
C LYS A 59 10.07 -17.86 -23.38
N ARG A 60 9.47 -18.85 -24.05
CA ARG A 60 8.02 -18.95 -24.30
C ARG A 60 7.48 -20.26 -23.71
N LEU A 61 6.23 -20.24 -23.26
CA LEU A 61 5.54 -21.39 -22.64
C LEU A 61 4.94 -22.36 -23.68
N GLY A 62 5.39 -22.27 -24.94
CA GLY A 62 4.70 -22.86 -26.09
C GLY A 62 3.51 -22.00 -26.52
N ASN A 63 2.86 -22.39 -27.61
CA ASN A 63 1.64 -21.78 -28.10
C ASN A 63 0.64 -22.87 -28.51
N ARG A 64 -0.41 -23.05 -27.70
CA ARG A 64 -1.40 -24.11 -27.92
C ARG A 64 -2.20 -23.89 -29.21
N SER A 65 -2.48 -22.65 -29.59
CA SER A 65 -3.24 -22.36 -30.83
C SER A 65 -2.43 -22.65 -32.09
N GLU A 66 -1.10 -22.60 -32.00
CA GLU A 66 -0.17 -22.94 -33.09
C GLU A 66 0.32 -24.41 -32.99
N GLY A 67 -0.19 -25.21 -32.06
CA GLY A 67 0.26 -26.60 -31.84
C GLY A 67 1.67 -26.73 -31.24
N ILE A 68 2.28 -25.63 -30.81
CA ILE A 68 3.65 -25.60 -30.28
C ILE A 68 3.64 -26.00 -28.80
N LYS A 69 4.19 -27.18 -28.48
CA LYS A 69 4.32 -27.66 -27.11
C LYS A 69 5.37 -26.89 -26.31
N ALA A 70 5.14 -26.74 -25.01
CA ALA A 70 6.12 -26.16 -24.10
C ALA A 70 7.33 -27.11 -23.94
N SER A 71 8.56 -26.59 -24.01
CA SER A 71 9.73 -27.39 -23.66
C SER A 71 9.80 -27.65 -22.15
N ASN A 72 10.40 -28.78 -21.75
CA ASN A 72 10.62 -29.09 -20.33
C ASN A 72 11.38 -27.98 -19.59
N ASN A 73 12.30 -27.30 -20.26
CA ASN A 73 13.06 -26.18 -19.70
C ASN A 73 12.20 -24.92 -19.54
N ALA A 74 11.24 -24.67 -20.44
CA ALA A 74 10.26 -23.60 -20.29
C ALA A 74 9.33 -23.87 -19.10
N LEU A 75 8.76 -25.08 -19.00
CA LEU A 75 7.91 -25.48 -17.88
C LEU A 75 8.62 -25.30 -16.54
N LYS A 76 9.86 -25.81 -16.40
CA LYS A 76 10.70 -25.63 -15.20
C LYS A 76 10.96 -24.16 -14.88
N TYR A 77 11.16 -23.31 -15.89
CA TYR A 77 11.36 -21.87 -15.67
C TYR A 77 10.10 -21.20 -15.12
N TYR A 78 8.94 -21.37 -15.76
CA TYR A 78 7.71 -20.72 -15.34
C TYR A 78 7.19 -21.24 -13.99
N GLN A 79 7.39 -22.51 -13.66
CA GLN A 79 7.14 -23.03 -12.31
C GLN A 79 8.00 -22.32 -11.25
N ARG A 80 9.29 -22.10 -11.53
CA ARG A 80 10.16 -21.32 -10.62
C ARG A 80 9.73 -19.86 -10.54
N LEU A 81 9.34 -19.27 -11.67
CA LEU A 81 8.84 -17.89 -11.74
C LEU A 81 7.60 -17.70 -10.87
N ALA A 82 6.63 -18.61 -10.96
CA ALA A 82 5.43 -18.60 -10.10
C ALA A 82 5.80 -18.66 -8.61
N LYS A 83 6.73 -19.55 -8.22
CA LYS A 83 7.22 -19.64 -6.84
C LYS A 83 7.90 -18.34 -6.37
N ARG A 84 8.61 -17.63 -7.26
CA ARG A 84 9.22 -16.32 -6.95
C ARG A 84 8.17 -15.24 -6.72
N HIS A 85 7.16 -15.15 -7.59
CA HIS A 85 6.06 -14.21 -7.40
C HIS A 85 5.29 -14.48 -6.10
N ALA A 86 5.00 -15.76 -5.79
CA ALA A 86 4.36 -16.14 -4.54
C ALA A 86 5.19 -15.73 -3.31
N ARG A 87 6.52 -15.95 -3.36
CA ARG A 87 7.43 -15.51 -2.29
C ARG A 87 7.41 -13.99 -2.09
N ILE A 88 7.46 -13.21 -3.17
CA ILE A 88 7.41 -11.75 -3.10
C ILE A 88 6.08 -11.29 -2.51
N ALA A 89 4.97 -11.87 -2.97
CA ALA A 89 3.63 -11.57 -2.46
C ALA A 89 3.53 -11.88 -0.95
N ASN A 90 4.11 -12.99 -0.49
CA ASN A 90 4.10 -13.36 0.92
C ASN A 90 4.97 -12.42 1.78
N ILE A 91 6.17 -12.03 1.33
CA ILE A 91 7.02 -11.07 2.05
C ILE A 91 6.31 -9.72 2.16
N ARG A 92 5.73 -9.24 1.05
CA ARG A 92 4.97 -7.98 1.02
C ARG A 92 3.77 -8.05 1.94
N ARG A 93 2.99 -9.13 1.89
CA ARG A 93 1.81 -9.33 2.76
C ARG A 93 2.22 -9.34 4.23
N ASP A 94 3.25 -10.09 4.61
CA ASP A 94 3.74 -10.15 5.99
C ASP A 94 4.14 -8.77 6.51
N PHE A 95 4.92 -8.01 5.71
CA PHE A 95 5.30 -6.65 6.03
C PHE A 95 4.08 -5.75 6.22
N LEU A 96 3.17 -5.70 5.25
CA LEU A 96 1.99 -4.84 5.31
C LEU A 96 1.09 -5.23 6.49
N GLN A 97 0.92 -6.53 6.76
CA GLN A 97 0.14 -7.00 7.90
C GLN A 97 0.73 -6.52 9.23
N LYS A 98 2.04 -6.68 9.45
CA LYS A 98 2.68 -6.22 10.69
C LYS A 98 2.58 -4.70 10.83
N THR A 99 3.01 -3.97 9.80
CA THR A 99 3.00 -2.51 9.78
C THR A 99 1.62 -1.93 10.05
N THR A 100 0.58 -2.40 9.36
CA THR A 100 -0.79 -1.88 9.58
C THR A 100 -1.36 -2.27 10.93
N THR A 101 -1.02 -3.44 11.47
CA THR A 101 -1.41 -3.81 12.84
C THR A 101 -0.76 -2.89 13.86
N ASP A 102 0.54 -2.63 13.72
CA ASP A 102 1.29 -1.81 14.67
C ASP A 102 0.79 -0.37 14.66
N ILE A 103 0.53 0.20 13.47
CA ILE A 103 -0.04 1.54 13.35
C ILE A 103 -1.45 1.59 13.96
N SER A 104 -2.35 0.71 13.54
CA SER A 104 -3.75 0.73 14.03
C SER A 104 -3.88 0.42 15.53
N ARG A 105 -2.88 -0.20 16.18
CA ARG A 105 -2.91 -0.43 17.63
C ARG A 105 -2.36 0.74 18.44
N ASN A 106 -1.43 1.51 17.90
CA ASN A 106 -0.69 2.53 18.65
C ASN A 106 -1.33 3.92 18.58
N TYR A 107 -2.08 4.21 17.52
CA TYR A 107 -2.63 5.54 17.25
C TYR A 107 -4.16 5.54 17.26
N TYR A 108 -4.75 6.52 17.94
CA TYR A 108 -6.21 6.71 17.95
C TYR A 108 -6.72 7.33 16.65
N GLN A 109 -6.03 8.33 16.10
CA GLN A 109 -6.33 8.94 14.81
C GLN A 109 -5.15 8.80 13.85
N ILE A 110 -5.42 8.37 12.62
CA ILE A 110 -4.41 8.22 11.56
C ILE A 110 -4.88 9.03 10.36
N ARG A 111 -4.03 9.94 9.88
CA ARG A 111 -4.24 10.70 8.64
C ARG A 111 -3.24 10.30 7.58
N ILE A 112 -3.73 9.88 6.43
CA ILE A 112 -2.91 9.51 5.27
C ILE A 112 -3.39 10.27 4.03
N GLU A 113 -2.51 10.48 3.05
CA GLU A 113 -2.93 11.08 1.78
C GLU A 113 -3.90 10.21 0.99
N ASP A 114 -4.85 10.84 0.28
CA ASP A 114 -5.70 10.19 -0.72
C ASP A 114 -4.96 9.94 -2.04
N ILE A 115 -4.00 9.02 -1.97
CA ILE A 115 -3.12 8.68 -3.09
C ILE A 115 -3.90 8.01 -4.22
N ASN A 116 -3.80 8.58 -5.43
CA ASN A 116 -4.32 7.95 -6.64
C ASN A 116 -3.45 6.75 -7.07
N VAL A 117 -3.54 5.63 -6.36
CA VAL A 117 -2.69 4.46 -6.66
C VAL A 117 -2.88 4.00 -8.11
N ALA A 118 -4.10 4.04 -8.64
CA ALA A 118 -4.39 3.72 -10.05
C ALA A 118 -3.66 4.67 -11.01
N GLY A 119 -3.75 5.99 -10.77
CA GLY A 119 -3.06 7.00 -11.57
C GLY A 119 -1.53 6.89 -11.50
N MET A 120 -0.97 6.50 -10.35
CA MET A 120 0.48 6.30 -10.24
C MET A 120 0.93 5.01 -10.94
N ILE A 121 0.10 3.95 -10.95
CA ILE A 121 0.37 2.72 -11.71
C ILE A 121 0.29 2.98 -13.21
N ALA A 122 -0.55 3.91 -13.68
CA ALA A 122 -0.58 4.31 -15.09
C ALA A 122 0.75 4.94 -15.56
N ASN A 123 1.54 5.50 -14.64
CA ASN A 123 2.88 5.97 -14.95
C ASN A 123 3.90 4.82 -14.90
N GLN A 124 4.32 4.33 -16.08
CA GLN A 124 5.23 3.18 -16.19
C GLN A 124 6.53 3.31 -15.38
N LYS A 125 7.05 4.53 -15.16
CA LYS A 125 8.28 4.74 -14.39
C LYS A 125 8.12 4.45 -12.89
N LEU A 126 6.90 4.59 -12.37
CA LEU A 126 6.58 4.41 -10.95
C LEU A 126 5.77 3.14 -10.67
N ALA A 127 5.13 2.58 -11.69
CA ALA A 127 4.25 1.42 -11.61
C ALA A 127 4.90 0.25 -10.85
N ASP A 128 6.11 -0.13 -11.24
CA ASP A 128 6.82 -1.26 -10.63
C ASP A 128 7.13 -1.01 -9.16
N ALA A 129 7.63 0.18 -8.83
CA ALA A 129 8.01 0.52 -7.46
C ALA A 129 6.77 0.55 -6.54
N ILE A 130 5.68 1.16 -6.98
CA ILE A 130 4.45 1.31 -6.20
C ILE A 130 3.72 -0.02 -6.06
N SER A 131 3.61 -0.78 -7.15
CA SER A 131 3.03 -2.12 -7.13
C SER A 131 3.84 -3.04 -6.21
N SER A 132 5.18 -2.93 -6.25
CA SER A 132 6.05 -3.75 -5.40
C SER A 132 5.91 -3.46 -3.91
N LEU A 133 5.62 -2.20 -3.52
CA LEU A 133 5.42 -1.80 -2.12
C LEU A 133 3.99 -2.04 -1.63
N GLY A 134 3.00 -2.01 -2.52
CA GLY A 134 1.62 -2.37 -2.21
C GLY A 134 0.84 -1.28 -1.48
N PHE A 135 0.95 -0.01 -1.89
CA PHE A 135 0.24 1.11 -1.24
C PHE A 135 -1.29 0.95 -1.22
N TYR A 136 -1.88 0.42 -2.29
CA TYR A 136 -3.31 0.11 -2.31
C TYR A 136 -3.67 -0.88 -1.19
N GLU A 137 -2.88 -1.94 -1.08
CA GLU A 137 -3.08 -3.00 -0.08
C GLU A 137 -2.84 -2.49 1.34
N PHE A 138 -1.85 -1.60 1.53
CA PHE A 138 -1.63 -0.92 2.80
C PHE A 138 -2.86 -0.14 3.27
N ARG A 139 -3.44 0.70 2.39
CA ARG A 139 -4.66 1.46 2.68
C ARG A 139 -5.83 0.52 2.98
N ARG A 140 -6.04 -0.50 2.14
CA ARG A 140 -7.09 -1.51 2.33
C ARG A 140 -6.96 -2.21 3.69
N MET A 141 -5.73 -2.57 4.08
CA MET A 141 -5.46 -3.21 5.36
C MET A 141 -5.67 -2.28 6.56
N LEU A 142 -5.24 -1.01 6.45
CA LEU A 142 -5.50 -0.01 7.49
C LEU A 142 -7.00 0.20 7.72
N VAL A 143 -7.82 0.26 6.66
CA VAL A 143 -9.27 0.46 6.79
C VAL A 143 -9.92 -0.59 7.70
N TYR A 144 -9.68 -1.88 7.42
CA TYR A 144 -10.33 -2.93 8.23
C TYR A 144 -9.71 -3.02 9.64
N LYS A 145 -8.41 -2.78 9.80
CA LYS A 145 -7.77 -2.82 11.13
C LYS A 145 -8.11 -1.64 12.00
N ALA A 146 -8.21 -0.46 11.42
CA ALA A 146 -8.67 0.73 12.13
C ALA A 146 -10.06 0.48 12.72
N THR A 147 -10.97 -0.09 11.91
CA THR A 147 -12.29 -0.54 12.37
C THR A 147 -12.20 -1.57 13.50
N PHE A 148 -11.28 -2.54 13.40
CA PHE A 148 -11.08 -3.59 14.39
C PHE A 148 -10.56 -3.08 15.74
N PHE A 149 -9.67 -2.07 15.74
CA PHE A 149 -9.07 -1.49 16.95
C PHE A 149 -9.78 -0.24 17.47
N GLY A 150 -10.85 0.22 16.80
CA GLY A 150 -11.52 1.47 17.15
C GLY A 150 -10.71 2.73 16.83
N THR A 151 -9.76 2.63 15.91
CA THR A 151 -8.94 3.75 15.42
C THR A 151 -9.66 4.49 14.29
N GLN A 152 -9.56 5.81 14.29
CA GLN A 152 -10.05 6.66 13.22
C GLN A 152 -9.02 6.73 12.10
N LEU A 153 -9.41 6.30 10.90
CA LEU A 153 -8.59 6.47 9.69
C LEU A 153 -9.23 7.53 8.80
N GLU A 154 -8.47 8.57 8.50
CA GLU A 154 -8.88 9.72 7.70
C GLU A 154 -7.97 9.86 6.47
N LEU A 155 -8.59 10.12 5.33
CA LEU A 155 -7.91 10.45 4.08
C LEU A 155 -7.88 11.96 3.92
N VAL A 156 -6.67 12.52 3.81
CA VAL A 156 -6.44 13.92 3.50
C VAL A 156 -6.56 14.12 1.98
N ASP A 157 -7.31 15.15 1.59
CA ASP A 157 -7.52 15.57 0.21
C ASP A 157 -6.19 15.63 -0.55
N ARG A 158 -6.16 15.02 -1.73
CA ARG A 158 -4.92 14.91 -2.54
C ARG A 158 -4.35 16.24 -3.00
N TRP A 159 -5.17 17.28 -3.03
CA TRP A 159 -4.76 18.63 -3.42
C TRP A 159 -4.27 19.45 -2.23
N PHE A 160 -4.31 18.88 -1.02
CA PHE A 160 -3.71 19.48 0.15
C PHE A 160 -2.18 19.54 -0.04
N PRO A 161 -1.57 20.74 0.03
CA PRO A 161 -0.15 20.93 -0.27
C PRO A 161 0.76 20.51 0.89
N SER A 162 0.62 19.28 1.40
CA SER A 162 1.33 18.72 2.56
C SER A 162 2.85 18.97 2.50
N SER A 163 3.48 18.61 1.39
CA SER A 163 4.94 18.73 1.22
C SER A 163 5.43 20.14 0.86
N LYS A 164 4.52 21.08 0.59
CA LYS A 164 4.79 22.48 0.23
C LYS A 164 4.45 23.47 1.35
N THR A 165 3.68 23.04 2.34
CA THR A 165 3.27 23.84 3.49
C THR A 165 4.31 23.70 4.58
N CYS A 166 4.61 24.78 5.30
CA CYS A 166 5.49 24.72 6.46
C CYS A 166 4.69 24.21 7.67
N SER A 167 5.13 23.09 8.26
CA SER A 167 4.48 22.55 9.47
C SER A 167 4.56 23.46 10.69
N CYS A 168 5.51 24.40 10.70
CA CYS A 168 5.70 25.35 11.80
C CYS A 168 4.83 26.62 11.66
N CYS A 169 4.72 27.20 10.46
CA CYS A 169 4.11 28.52 10.28
C CYS A 169 3.03 28.61 9.19
N GLY A 170 2.70 27.49 8.55
CA GLY A 170 1.67 27.41 7.50
C GLY A 170 2.04 28.05 6.16
N ASN A 171 3.25 28.63 6.01
CA ASN A 171 3.68 29.21 4.75
C ASN A 171 3.76 28.15 3.64
N VAL A 172 3.15 28.42 2.49
CA VAL A 172 3.22 27.54 1.32
C VAL A 172 4.29 28.06 0.36
N GLN A 173 5.18 27.17 -0.09
CA GLN A 173 6.24 27.50 -1.05
C GLN A 173 6.46 26.37 -2.07
N PRO A 174 7.10 26.65 -3.22
CA PRO A 174 7.51 25.60 -4.14
C PRO A 174 8.41 24.56 -3.46
N MET A 175 8.19 23.27 -3.76
CA MET A 175 9.00 22.17 -3.25
C MET A 175 9.23 21.13 -4.36
N PRO A 176 10.30 21.26 -5.16
CA PRO A 176 10.66 20.29 -6.18
C PRO A 176 10.91 18.90 -5.61
N LEU A 177 10.63 17.84 -6.39
CA LEU A 177 10.81 16.45 -5.92
C LEU A 177 12.26 16.07 -5.60
N THR A 178 13.22 16.78 -6.18
CA THR A 178 14.66 16.63 -5.94
C THR A 178 15.09 17.17 -4.59
N GLU A 179 14.36 18.15 -4.05
CA GLU A 179 14.64 18.73 -2.74
C GLU A 179 14.12 17.80 -1.63
N ARG A 180 15.00 17.45 -0.71
CA ARG A 180 14.72 16.51 0.40
C ARG A 180 14.74 17.18 1.77
N VAL A 181 15.19 18.43 1.83
CA VAL A 181 15.19 19.25 3.03
C VAL A 181 14.26 20.41 2.78
N TYR A 182 13.21 20.52 3.57
CA TYR A 182 12.30 21.64 3.57
C TYR A 182 12.94 22.80 4.34
N ARG A 183 13.19 23.92 3.67
CA ARG A 183 13.72 25.16 4.27
C ARG A 183 12.68 26.26 4.11
N CYS A 184 12.02 26.64 5.21
CA CYS A 184 10.97 27.65 5.12
C CYS A 184 11.55 29.04 4.91
N GLY A 185 11.14 29.73 3.84
CA GLY A 185 11.55 31.11 3.58
C GLY A 185 10.96 32.15 4.56
N LYS A 186 9.94 31.77 5.34
CA LYS A 186 9.23 32.68 6.27
C LYS A 186 9.71 32.56 7.72
N CYS A 187 9.76 31.35 8.27
CA CYS A 187 10.16 31.13 9.68
C CYS A 187 11.56 30.50 9.86
N GLY A 188 12.24 30.14 8.76
CA GLY A 188 13.61 29.62 8.81
C GLY A 188 13.76 28.17 9.26
N ILE A 189 12.67 27.44 9.57
CA ILE A 189 12.78 26.00 9.92
C ILE A 189 13.44 25.21 8.78
N SER A 190 14.32 24.28 9.16
CA SER A 190 14.99 23.36 8.25
C SER A 190 14.77 21.93 8.74
N ILE A 191 13.94 21.16 8.04
CA ILE A 191 13.54 19.80 8.42
C ILE A 191 13.49 18.90 7.19
N GLU A 192 13.48 17.58 7.40
CA GLU A 192 13.30 16.63 6.30
C GLU A 192 11.91 16.79 5.65
N ARG A 193 11.86 16.73 4.31
CA ARG A 193 10.64 17.03 3.55
C ARG A 193 9.48 16.09 3.89
N ASP A 194 9.77 14.79 3.97
CA ASP A 194 8.76 13.77 4.20
C ASP A 194 8.21 13.90 5.65
N LEU A 195 9.05 14.31 6.61
CA LEU A 195 8.61 14.64 7.99
C LEU A 195 7.73 15.89 8.04
N ASN A 196 8.10 16.96 7.34
CA ASN A 196 7.25 18.16 7.23
C ASN A 196 5.89 17.81 6.62
N ALA A 197 5.87 16.99 5.57
CA ALA A 197 4.65 16.50 4.96
C ALA A 197 3.80 15.71 5.96
N ALA A 198 4.39 14.74 6.66
CA ALA A 198 3.69 13.94 7.67
C ALA A 198 3.07 14.80 8.78
N GLN A 199 3.80 15.80 9.30
CA GLN A 199 3.27 16.76 10.27
C GLN A 199 2.10 17.59 9.73
N ASN A 200 2.16 18.00 8.46
CA ASN A 200 1.04 18.71 7.83
C ASN A 200 -0.18 17.80 7.62
N LEU A 201 0.03 16.51 7.32
CA LEU A 201 -1.05 15.53 7.20
C LEU A 201 -1.74 15.31 8.54
N GLU A 202 -0.97 15.18 9.62
CA GLU A 202 -1.53 15.10 10.97
C GLU A 202 -2.38 16.32 11.30
N ASN A 203 -1.89 17.52 10.97
CA ASN A 203 -2.55 18.79 11.25
C ASN A 203 -3.52 19.26 10.16
N ALA A 204 -3.88 18.39 9.22
CA ALA A 204 -4.74 18.76 8.10
C ALA A 204 -6.10 19.30 8.62
N PRO A 205 -6.62 20.40 8.06
CA PRO A 205 -7.92 20.92 8.48
C PRO A 205 -9.03 19.91 8.24
N THR A 206 -10.01 19.81 9.13
CA THR A 206 -11.10 18.83 9.02
C THR A 206 -11.90 18.97 7.71
N VAL A 207 -11.96 20.16 7.13
CA VAL A 207 -12.59 20.40 5.81
C VAL A 207 -11.85 19.75 4.63
N ARG A 208 -10.61 19.30 4.86
CA ARG A 208 -9.76 18.60 3.88
C ARG A 208 -9.65 17.11 4.18
N VAL A 209 -10.33 16.58 5.20
CA VAL A 209 -10.25 15.17 5.54
C VAL A 209 -11.61 14.50 5.37
N ARG A 210 -11.58 13.23 4.99
CA ARG A 210 -12.76 12.36 4.95
C ARG A 210 -12.45 11.05 5.65
N ALA A 211 -13.44 10.43 6.28
CA ALA A 211 -13.27 9.08 6.81
C ALA A 211 -12.88 8.11 5.67
N ALA A 212 -11.88 7.27 5.93
CA ALA A 212 -11.51 6.21 5.01
C ALA A 212 -12.57 5.10 5.08
N SER A 213 -13.21 4.82 3.95
CA SER A 213 -14.10 3.66 3.80
C SER A 213 -13.41 2.58 2.98
N ALA A 214 -13.90 1.34 3.10
CA ALA A 214 -13.52 0.30 2.17
C ALA A 214 -14.06 0.69 0.79
N GLU A 215 -13.17 1.04 -0.14
CA GLU A 215 -13.53 1.09 -1.55
C GLU A 215 -13.85 -0.33 -1.99
N PHE A 216 -15.13 -0.64 -2.21
CA PHE A 216 -15.56 -1.89 -2.85
C PHE A 216 -14.90 -1.95 -4.23
N THR A 217 -14.09 -2.97 -4.49
CA THR A 217 -13.57 -3.18 -5.84
C THR A 217 -14.62 -3.93 -6.67
N PRO A 218 -14.71 -3.70 -7.99
CA PRO A 218 -15.62 -4.47 -8.85
C PRO A 218 -15.39 -5.98 -8.83
N VAL A 219 -14.24 -6.44 -8.32
CA VAL A 219 -13.94 -7.86 -8.11
C VAL A 219 -14.82 -8.48 -7.03
N ASP A 220 -15.28 -7.68 -6.07
CA ASP A 220 -16.18 -8.09 -4.98
C ASP A 220 -17.67 -8.10 -5.39
N GLN A 221 -18.00 -7.63 -6.60
CA GLN A 221 -19.37 -7.61 -7.15
C GLN A 221 -19.73 -8.84 -7.97
N LYS A 222 -18.80 -9.77 -8.18
CA LYS A 222 -19.15 -11.03 -8.83
C LYS A 222 -19.83 -11.90 -7.78
N GLU A 223 -21.16 -11.94 -7.82
CA GLU A 223 -21.93 -12.97 -7.14
C GLU A 223 -21.23 -14.31 -7.38
N PRO A 224 -21.05 -15.15 -6.33
CA PRO A 224 -20.45 -16.46 -6.50
C PRO A 224 -21.21 -17.16 -7.61
N THR A 225 -20.49 -17.54 -8.68
CA THR A 225 -21.07 -18.30 -9.79
C THR A 225 -21.84 -19.47 -9.16
N PRO A 226 -23.15 -19.62 -9.41
CA PRO A 226 -23.93 -20.70 -8.85
C PRO A 226 -23.19 -22.01 -9.11
N LEU A 227 -23.03 -22.82 -8.06
CA LEU A 227 -22.53 -24.17 -8.22
C LEU A 227 -23.40 -24.84 -9.30
N PRO A 228 -22.81 -25.54 -10.28
CA PRO A 228 -23.61 -26.24 -11.28
C PRO A 228 -24.56 -27.17 -10.54
N GLU A 229 -25.86 -27.05 -10.86
CA GLU A 229 -26.87 -27.97 -10.38
C GLU A 229 -26.38 -29.38 -10.63
N THR A 230 -26.46 -30.21 -9.60
CA THR A 230 -26.02 -31.60 -9.59
C THR A 230 -26.47 -32.27 -10.88
N ALA A 231 -25.50 -32.69 -11.70
CA ALA A 231 -25.75 -33.54 -12.84
C ALA A 231 -26.56 -34.74 -12.35
N SER A 232 -27.78 -34.88 -12.86
CA SER A 232 -28.60 -36.06 -12.69
C SER A 232 -27.81 -37.24 -13.24
N PHE A 233 -27.40 -38.14 -12.36
CA PHE A 233 -26.89 -39.44 -12.77
C PHE A 233 -28.04 -40.22 -13.39
N PRO A 234 -27.91 -40.77 -14.61
CA PRO A 234 -28.91 -41.66 -15.15
C PRO A 234 -28.92 -42.94 -14.31
N SER A 235 -30.08 -43.24 -13.74
CA SER A 235 -30.40 -44.53 -13.14
C SER A 235 -30.31 -45.63 -14.20
N ASN A 236 -29.41 -46.59 -13.98
CA ASN A 236 -29.45 -47.91 -14.59
C ASN A 236 -29.33 -48.95 -13.47
#